data_AF-A0A495XVW0-F1
#
_entry.id   AF-A0A495XVW0-F1
#
_cell.length_a   1.000
_cell.length_b   1.000
_cell.length_c   1.000
_cell.angle_alpha   90.00
_cell.angle_beta   90.00
_cell.angle_gamma   90.00
#
_symmetry.space_group_name_H-M   'P 1'
#
loop_
_entity.id
_entity.type
_entity.pdbx_description
1 polymer ?
#
loop_
_entity_poly.entity_id
_entity_poly.type
_entity_poly.pdbx_seq_one_letter_code
_entity_poly.pdbx_strand_id
1 'polypeptide(L)'
;MQHDPEPFTQGVPTPGPERALPPSNGNHPTQRKKPHVANIKSQLKRIKTNAARTERNKAYKSELRTWIRKFRVAAESGDKDAAAEALKNASKKLDKAVSKGVIHANQAANKKSSMARKAASL
;
A
#
# COMPACT_ATOMS: atom_id res chain seq x y z
N MET A 1 -39.34 5.04 45.45
CA MET A 1 -37.89 5.08 45.68
C MET A 1 -37.22 4.96 44.32
N GLN A 2 -37.19 6.07 43.58
CA GLN A 2 -36.42 6.19 42.33
C GLN A 2 -34.97 6.41 42.73
N HIS A 3 -34.08 5.52 42.32
CA HIS A 3 -32.65 5.77 42.36
C HIS A 3 -32.27 6.38 41.01
N ASP A 4 -32.17 7.69 40.97
CA ASP A 4 -31.49 8.39 39.88
C ASP A 4 -29.97 8.16 40.05
N PRO A 5 -29.25 7.61 39.06
CA PRO A 5 -27.80 7.55 39.10
C PRO A 5 -27.21 8.93 38.83
N GLU A 6 -26.33 9.40 39.72
CA GLU A 6 -25.62 10.66 39.58
C GLU A 6 -24.81 10.73 38.28
N PRO A 7 -24.70 11.90 37.62
CA PRO A 7 -23.89 12.04 36.42
C PRO A 7 -22.41 11.91 36.78
N PHE A 8 -21.73 10.99 36.09
CA PHE A 8 -20.29 10.80 36.13
C PHE A 8 -19.58 12.09 35.67
N THR A 9 -19.22 12.95 36.62
CA THR A 9 -18.42 14.15 36.37
C THR A 9 -17.02 13.70 35.96
N GLN A 10 -16.78 13.57 34.65
CA GLN A 10 -15.43 13.38 34.14
C GLN A 10 -14.61 14.61 34.51
N GLY A 11 -13.70 14.44 35.47
CA GLY A 11 -12.76 15.46 35.90
C GLY A 11 -12.06 16.06 34.69
N VAL A 12 -12.13 17.39 34.60
CA VAL A 12 -11.29 18.17 33.70
C VAL A 12 -9.83 17.75 33.88
N PRO A 13 -9.09 17.46 32.81
CA PRO A 13 -7.67 17.12 32.94
C PRO A 13 -6.95 18.33 33.52
N THR A 14 -6.39 18.18 34.72
CA THR A 14 -5.44 19.14 35.29
C THR A 14 -4.33 19.38 34.26
N PRO A 15 -4.08 20.63 33.82
CA PRO A 15 -2.90 20.91 33.02
C PRO A 15 -1.68 20.60 33.89
N GLY A 16 -0.90 19.57 33.50
CA GLY A 16 0.37 19.27 34.13
C GLY A 16 1.29 20.50 34.09
N PRO A 17 2.29 20.59 34.98
CA PRO A 17 3.17 21.76 35.04
C PRO A 17 3.78 21.97 33.65
N GLU A 18 3.51 23.16 33.11
CA GLU A 18 3.98 23.63 31.83
C GLU A 18 5.50 23.41 31.80
N ARG A 19 5.94 22.36 31.10
CA ARG A 19 7.36 22.05 30.98
C ARG A 19 7.94 23.13 30.07
N ALA A 20 8.42 24.22 30.68
CA ALA A 20 9.07 25.31 30.00
C ALA A 20 10.05 24.75 28.96
N LEU A 21 9.74 24.96 27.69
CA LEU A 21 10.67 24.64 26.61
C LEU A 21 11.93 25.48 26.88
N PRO A 22 13.13 24.89 26.88
CA PRO A 22 14.35 25.67 27.05
C PRO A 22 14.41 26.74 25.96
N PRO A 23 14.92 27.95 26.25
CA PRO A 23 15.05 28.99 25.24
C PRO A 23 15.90 28.45 24.09
N SER A 24 15.34 28.56 22.88
CA SER A 24 15.98 28.22 21.61
C SER A 24 17.25 29.05 21.46
N ASN A 25 18.36 28.56 21.99
CA ASN A 25 19.65 29.19 21.84
C ASN A 25 20.10 29.04 20.36
N GLY A 26 20.49 30.17 19.79
CA GLY A 26 20.51 30.40 18.35
C GLY A 26 21.45 29.50 17.54
N ASN A 27 21.11 29.39 16.27
CA ASN A 27 22.02 29.17 15.15
C ASN A 27 23.04 28.03 15.32
N HIS A 28 22.56 26.79 15.45
CA HIS A 28 23.40 25.66 15.04
C HIS A 28 23.50 25.68 13.52
N PRO A 29 24.71 25.79 12.93
CA PRO A 29 24.86 25.61 11.49
C PRO A 29 24.25 24.26 11.20
N THR A 30 23.21 24.24 10.37
CA THR A 30 22.55 23.02 9.91
C THR A 30 23.67 22.17 9.33
N GLN A 31 24.15 21.22 10.14
CA GLN A 31 25.16 20.28 9.70
C GLN A 31 24.56 19.63 8.49
N ARG A 32 25.05 20.02 7.31
CA ARG A 32 24.67 19.41 6.04
C ARG A 32 24.90 17.94 6.25
N LYS A 33 23.85 17.19 6.58
CA LYS A 33 23.91 15.75 6.77
C LYS A 33 24.49 15.24 5.47
N LYS A 34 25.77 14.89 5.48
CA LYS A 34 26.42 14.18 4.39
C LYS A 34 25.43 13.09 3.98
N PRO A 35 25.12 12.90 2.68
CA PRO A 35 24.20 11.84 2.28
C PRO A 35 24.71 10.57 2.96
N HIS A 36 23.86 9.97 3.80
CA HIS A 36 24.23 8.79 4.57
C HIS A 36 24.30 7.64 3.56
N VAL A 37 25.38 7.63 2.79
CA VAL A 37 25.79 6.52 1.94
C VAL A 37 25.94 5.30 2.86
N ALA A 38 25.57 4.13 2.35
CA ALA A 38 25.62 2.88 3.11
C ALA A 38 27.06 2.54 3.48
N ASN A 39 27.52 3.02 4.64
CA ASN A 39 28.87 2.78 5.14
C ASN A 39 29.00 1.42 5.82
N ILE A 40 27.88 0.77 6.17
CA ILE A 40 27.86 -0.55 6.81
C ILE A 40 27.75 -1.63 5.73
N LYS A 41 28.65 -2.63 5.78
CA LYS A 41 28.69 -3.76 4.82
C LYS A 41 27.32 -4.43 4.62
N SER A 42 26.53 -4.54 5.69
CA SER A 42 25.17 -5.11 5.65
C SER A 42 24.21 -4.27 4.79
N GLN A 43 24.31 -2.93 4.85
CA GLN A 43 23.47 -2.02 4.06
C GLN A 43 23.81 -2.09 2.57
N LEU A 44 25.09 -2.16 2.20
CA LEU A 44 25.51 -2.36 0.79
C LEU A 44 24.93 -3.67 0.22
N LYS A 45 24.94 -4.75 1.01
CA LYS A 45 24.30 -6.02 0.62
C LYS A 45 22.78 -5.87 0.44
N ARG A 46 22.12 -5.12 1.32
CA ARG A 46 20.68 -4.85 1.21
C ARG A 46 20.36 -4.03 -0.04
N ILE A 47 21.14 -3.01 -0.39
CA ILE A 47 20.96 -2.22 -1.62
C ILE A 47 21.01 -3.12 -2.85
N LYS A 48 22.04 -3.96 -2.99
CA LYS A 48 22.17 -4.92 -4.11
C LYS A 48 20.96 -5.87 -4.20
N THR A 49 20.56 -6.43 -3.06
CA THR A 49 19.41 -7.36 -2.99
C THR A 49 18.09 -6.67 -3.33
N ASN A 50 17.89 -5.44 -2.84
CA ASN A 50 16.69 -4.66 -3.06
C ASN A 50 16.57 -4.21 -4.52
N ALA A 51 17.68 -3.86 -5.18
CA ALA A 51 17.70 -3.54 -6.60
C ALA A 51 17.18 -4.73 -7.44
N ALA A 52 17.74 -5.92 -7.23
CA ALA A 52 17.34 -7.13 -7.94
C ALA A 52 15.87 -7.56 -7.64
N ARG A 53 15.38 -7.32 -6.43
CA ARG A 53 13.95 -7.54 -6.09
C ARG A 53 13.04 -6.51 -6.75
N THR A 54 13.45 -5.24 -6.75
CA THR A 54 12.69 -4.15 -7.36
C THR A 54 12.51 -4.37 -8.85
N GLU A 55 13.56 -4.76 -9.56
CA GLU A 55 13.51 -5.03 -11.00
C GLU A 55 12.54 -6.18 -11.34
N ARG A 56 12.65 -7.32 -10.63
CA ARG A 56 11.71 -8.43 -10.79
C ARG A 56 10.27 -8.00 -10.51
N ASN A 57 10.04 -7.31 -9.40
CA ASN A 57 8.72 -6.83 -9.02
C ASN A 57 8.17 -5.81 -10.03
N LYS A 58 9.02 -4.99 -10.65
CA LYS A 58 8.63 -4.05 -11.69
C LYS A 58 8.08 -4.79 -12.91
N ALA A 59 8.78 -5.82 -13.39
CA ALA A 59 8.34 -6.63 -14.53
C ALA A 59 6.98 -7.30 -14.28
N TYR A 60 6.79 -7.94 -13.12
CA TYR A 60 5.51 -8.56 -12.75
C TYR A 60 4.39 -7.52 -12.61
N LYS A 61 4.67 -6.36 -11.98
CA LYS A 61 3.68 -5.29 -11.83
C LYS A 61 3.28 -4.68 -13.17
N SER A 62 4.22 -4.46 -14.09
CA SER A 62 3.91 -3.96 -15.43
C SER A 62 3.05 -4.95 -16.21
N GLU A 63 3.40 -6.24 -16.16
CA GLU A 63 2.61 -7.28 -16.82
C GLU A 63 1.16 -7.31 -16.30
N LEU A 64 0.97 -7.31 -14.97
CA LEU A 64 -0.36 -7.29 -14.37
C LEU A 64 -1.19 -6.08 -14.80
N ARG A 65 -0.57 -4.89 -14.85
CA ARG A 65 -1.27 -3.67 -15.29
C ARG A 65 -1.72 -3.79 -16.74
N THR A 66 -0.91 -4.41 -17.62
CA THR A 66 -1.27 -4.65 -19.01
C THR A 66 -2.48 -5.57 -19.13
N TRP A 67 -2.51 -6.71 -18.43
CA TRP A 67 -3.65 -7.63 -18.48
C TRP A 67 -4.95 -7.01 -17.95
N ILE A 68 -4.86 -6.25 -16.85
CA ILE A 68 -6.01 -5.52 -16.32
C ILE A 68 -6.50 -4.47 -17.32
N ARG A 69 -5.59 -3.78 -18.03
CA ARG A 69 -5.95 -2.82 -19.07
C ARG A 69 -6.64 -3.50 -20.26
N LYS A 70 -6.15 -4.67 -20.71
CA LYS A 70 -6.79 -5.46 -21.77
C LYS A 70 -8.23 -5.83 -21.40
N PHE A 71 -8.45 -6.33 -20.18
CA PHE A 71 -9.79 -6.59 -19.68
C PHE A 71 -10.66 -5.32 -19.70
N ARG A 72 -10.12 -4.18 -19.25
CA ARG A 72 -10.87 -2.93 -19.21
C ARG A 72 -11.29 -2.46 -20.60
N VAL A 73 -10.43 -2.59 -21.60
CA VAL A 73 -10.73 -2.22 -22.99
C VAL A 73 -11.79 -3.16 -23.59
N ALA A 74 -11.66 -4.47 -23.39
CA ALA A 74 -12.67 -5.43 -23.86
C ALA A 74 -14.03 -5.25 -23.15
N ALA A 75 -14.01 -4.86 -21.88
CA ALA A 75 -15.20 -4.49 -21.13
C ALA A 75 -15.84 -3.20 -21.67
N GLU A 76 -15.04 -2.20 -22.05
CA GLU A 76 -15.53 -0.95 -22.65
C GLU A 76 -16.07 -1.15 -24.08
N SER A 77 -15.55 -2.13 -24.85
CA SER A 77 -16.04 -2.45 -26.20
C SER A 77 -17.32 -3.30 -26.23
N GLY A 78 -17.73 -3.90 -25.11
CA GLY A 78 -18.94 -4.71 -25.02
C GLY A 78 -18.78 -6.17 -25.48
N ASP A 79 -17.56 -6.61 -25.76
CA ASP A 79 -17.27 -7.97 -26.25
C ASP A 79 -17.23 -8.98 -25.08
N LYS A 80 -18.36 -9.66 -24.82
CA LYS A 80 -18.53 -10.56 -23.67
C LYS A 80 -17.56 -11.75 -23.68
N ASP A 81 -17.31 -12.35 -24.85
CA ASP A 81 -16.40 -13.50 -24.97
C ASP A 81 -14.95 -13.10 -24.73
N ALA A 82 -14.50 -12.00 -25.35
CA ALA A 82 -13.15 -11.47 -25.17
C ALA A 82 -12.92 -11.01 -23.71
N ALA A 83 -13.93 -10.41 -23.08
CA ALA A 83 -13.88 -10.03 -21.68
C ALA A 83 -13.77 -11.25 -20.74
N ALA A 84 -14.49 -12.35 -21.03
CA ALA A 84 -14.42 -13.58 -20.23
C ALA A 84 -13.03 -14.26 -20.33
N GLU A 85 -12.45 -14.32 -21.52
CA GLU A 85 -11.08 -14.84 -21.71
C GLU A 85 -10.03 -13.96 -21.04
N ALA A 86 -10.13 -12.63 -21.21
CA ALA A 86 -9.25 -11.68 -20.55
C ALA A 86 -9.33 -11.78 -19.02
N LEU A 87 -10.53 -12.00 -18.48
CA LEU A 87 -10.76 -12.18 -17.04
C LEU A 87 -10.10 -13.46 -16.51
N LYS A 88 -10.22 -14.59 -17.23
CA LYS A 88 -9.55 -15.86 -16.86
C LYS A 88 -8.03 -15.68 -16.84
N ASN A 89 -7.48 -15.07 -17.88
CA ASN A 89 -6.05 -14.82 -18.01
C ASN A 89 -5.53 -13.86 -16.93
N ALA A 90 -6.25 -12.76 -16.67
CA ALA A 90 -5.90 -11.79 -15.63
C ALA A 90 -5.95 -12.43 -14.24
N SER A 91 -6.96 -13.25 -13.95
CA SER A 91 -7.10 -13.95 -12.67
C SER A 91 -5.94 -14.91 -12.43
N LYS A 92 -5.58 -15.72 -13.43
CA LYS A 92 -4.43 -16.65 -13.35
C LYS A 92 -3.11 -15.90 -13.11
N LYS A 93 -2.92 -14.73 -13.72
CA LYS A 93 -1.72 -13.90 -13.52
C LYS A 93 -1.69 -13.25 -12.14
N LEU A 94 -2.84 -12.80 -11.61
CA LEU A 94 -2.95 -12.29 -10.25
C LEU A 94 -2.57 -13.34 -9.21
N ASP A 95 -3.06 -14.57 -9.35
CA ASP A 95 -2.75 -15.65 -8.40
C ASP A 95 -1.27 -16.06 -8.46
N LYS A 96 -0.64 -16.06 -9.65
CA LYS A 96 0.82 -16.23 -9.78
C LYS A 96 1.62 -15.11 -9.11
N ALA A 97 1.12 -13.88 -9.16
CA ALA A 97 1.81 -12.75 -8.53
C ALA A 97 1.70 -12.80 -6.99
N VAL A 98 0.62 -13.38 -6.45
CA VAL A 98 0.49 -13.67 -5.02
C VAL A 98 1.50 -14.74 -4.61
N SER A 99 1.60 -15.85 -5.35
CA SER A 99 2.55 -16.92 -4.99
C SER A 99 4.02 -16.50 -5.08
N LYS A 100 4.35 -15.52 -5.94
CA LYS A 100 5.68 -14.89 -6.01
C LYS A 100 5.90 -13.78 -4.98
N GLY A 101 4.90 -13.45 -4.15
CA GLY A 101 4.99 -12.40 -3.13
C GLY A 101 5.08 -10.98 -3.68
N VAL A 102 4.67 -10.75 -4.94
CA VAL A 102 4.71 -9.43 -5.58
C VAL A 102 3.53 -8.57 -5.15
N ILE A 103 2.36 -9.20 -4.93
CA ILE A 103 1.13 -8.57 -4.45
C ILE A 103 0.56 -9.38 -3.29
N HIS A 104 -0.13 -8.70 -2.37
CA HIS A 104 -0.82 -9.36 -1.26
C HIS A 104 -2.09 -10.08 -1.74
N ALA A 105 -2.47 -11.16 -1.05
CA ALA A 105 -3.67 -11.95 -1.36
C ALA A 105 -4.94 -11.08 -1.41
N ASN A 106 -5.12 -10.19 -0.42
CA ASN A 106 -6.27 -9.26 -0.40
C ASN A 106 -6.26 -8.29 -1.59
N GLN A 107 -5.08 -7.85 -2.05
CA GLN A 107 -5.00 -6.98 -3.22
C GLN A 107 -5.41 -7.75 -4.49
N ALA A 108 -5.03 -9.02 -4.61
CA ALA A 108 -5.49 -9.87 -5.71
C ALA A 108 -7.01 -10.13 -5.62
N ALA A 109 -7.53 -10.42 -4.43
CA ALA A 109 -8.97 -10.63 -4.20
C ALA A 109 -9.81 -9.41 -4.57
N ASN A 110 -9.41 -8.21 -4.14
CA ASN A 110 -10.08 -6.95 -4.49
C ASN A 110 -10.11 -6.73 -6.01
N LYS A 111 -8.99 -6.99 -6.70
CA LYS A 111 -8.93 -6.87 -8.16
C LYS A 111 -9.80 -7.90 -8.87
N LYS A 112 -9.80 -9.16 -8.41
CA LYS A 112 -10.69 -10.21 -8.94
C LYS A 112 -12.16 -9.83 -8.76
N SER A 113 -12.55 -9.37 -7.57
CA SER A 113 -13.92 -8.91 -7.30
C SER A 113 -14.31 -7.72 -8.19
N SER A 114 -13.43 -6.73 -8.35
CA SER A 114 -13.71 -5.57 -9.22
C SER A 114 -13.91 -5.95 -10.69
N MET A 115 -13.07 -6.86 -11.22
CA MET A 115 -13.23 -7.36 -12.59
C MET A 115 -14.50 -8.19 -12.74
N ALA A 116 -14.82 -9.06 -11.78
CA ALA A 116 -16.03 -9.86 -11.80
C ALA A 116 -17.31 -9.01 -11.76
N ARG A 117 -17.35 -7.96 -10.92
CA ARG A 117 -18.48 -7.02 -10.88
C ARG A 117 -18.67 -6.30 -12.22
N LYS A 118 -17.58 -5.89 -12.86
CA LYS A 118 -17.63 -5.26 -14.19
C LYS A 118 -18.13 -6.23 -15.26
N ALA A 119 -17.65 -7.48 -15.24
CA ALA A 119 -18.12 -8.51 -16.18
C ALA A 119 -19.60 -8.85 -15.97
N ALA A 120 -20.09 -8.85 -14.73
CA ALA A 120 -21.50 -9.07 -14.43
C ALA A 120 -22.41 -7.89 -14.81
N SER A 121 -21.84 -6.69 -14.99
CA SER A 121 -22.55 -5.48 -15.37
C SER A 121 -22.61 -5.24 -16.89
N LEU A 122 -22.00 -6.11 -17.70
CA LEU A 122 -21.95 -6.06 -19.17
C LEU A 122 -22.96 -7.02 -19.80
#